data_AF-A0A252E4M5-F1
#
_entry.id   AF-A0A252E4M5-F1
#
_cell.length_a   1.000
_cell.length_b   1.000
_cell.length_c   1.000
_cell.angle_alpha   90.00
_cell.angle_beta   90.00
_cell.angle_gamma   90.00
#
_symmetry.space_group_name_H-M   'P 1'
#
loop_
_entity.id
_entity.type
_entity.pdbx_description
1 polymer ?
#
loop_
_entity_poly.entity_id
_entity_poly.type
_entity_poly.pdbx_seq_one_letter_code
_entity_poly.pdbx_strand_id
1 'polypeptide(L)' 'MSFISEKARSEFIVVPILLVCRDLSEDRLAIFSGQRLDIDSAQGLIGKCDFILALAPPLPAVRCANNCSAIQ' A
#
# COMPACT_ATOMS: atom_id res chain seq x y z
N MET A 1 26.71 -3.93 -2.35
CA MET A 1 25.37 -3.97 -1.71
C MET A 1 24.50 -2.88 -2.33
N SER A 2 23.87 -3.15 -3.48
CA SER A 2 22.95 -2.19 -4.10
C SER A 2 21.72 -2.95 -4.56
N PHE A 3 20.79 -3.19 -3.63
CA PHE A 3 19.52 -3.85 -3.93
C PHE A 3 18.32 -3.00 -3.46
N ILE A 4 18.46 -1.67 -3.47
CA ILE A 4 17.28 -0.79 -3.39
C ILE A 4 16.94 -0.40 -4.83
N SER A 5 15.89 -1.04 -5.36
CA SER A 5 15.30 -0.70 -6.66
C SER A 5 14.89 0.77 -6.67
N GLU A 6 14.92 1.41 -7.85
CA GLU A 6 14.33 2.74 -8.08
C GLU A 6 12.90 2.83 -7.52
N LYS A 7 12.15 1.73 -7.61
CA LYS A 7 10.82 1.60 -7.00
C LYS A 7 10.87 1.72 -5.47
N ALA A 8 11.74 0.97 -4.82
CA ALA A 8 11.87 1.02 -3.36
C ALA A 8 12.35 2.40 -2.87
N ARG A 9 13.17 3.11 -3.64
CA ARG A 9 13.53 4.51 -3.35
C ARG A 9 12.34 5.46 -3.46
N SER A 10 11.55 5.33 -4.52
CA SER A 10 10.36 6.14 -4.73
C SER A 10 9.31 5.90 -3.63
N GLU A 11 9.09 4.64 -3.28
CA GLU A 11 8.18 4.26 -2.19
C GLU A 11 8.63 4.83 -0.84
N PHE A 12 9.94 4.89 -0.57
CA PHE A 12 10.46 5.48 0.67
C PHE A 12 10.16 6.98 0.81
N ILE A 13 9.95 7.69 -0.30
CA ILE A 13 9.55 9.11 -0.30
C ILE A 13 8.03 9.24 -0.13
N VAL A 14 7.27 8.40 -0.82
CA VAL A 14 5.80 8.51 -0.88
C VAL A 14 5.13 7.94 0.37
N VAL A 15 5.62 6.82 0.91
CA VAL A 15 5.02 6.12 2.07
C VAL A 15 4.88 7.02 3.31
N PRO A 16 5.90 7.80 3.74
CA PRO A 16 5.76 8.71 4.88
C PRO A 16 4.62 9.73 4.71
N ILE A 17 4.43 10.24 3.49
CA ILE A 17 3.35 11.21 3.19
C ILE A 17 2.00 10.51 3.34
N LEU A 18 1.85 9.31 2.78
CA LEU A 18 0.61 8.54 2.86
C LEU A 18 0.28 8.14 4.32
N LEU A 19 1.28 7.85 5.14
CA LEU A 19 1.11 7.57 6.57
C LEU A 19 0.59 8.81 7.33
N VAL A 20 1.13 9.99 7.06
CA VAL A 20 0.58 11.22 7.67
C VAL A 20 -0.86 11.47 7.20
N CYS A 21 -1.19 11.25 5.93
CA CYS A 21 -2.57 11.34 5.43
C CYS A 21 -3.51 10.37 6.14
N ARG A 22 -3.03 9.16 6.46
CA ARG A 22 -3.76 8.15 7.22
C ARG A 22 -4.06 8.62 8.63
N ASP A 23 -3.07 9.18 9.32
CA ASP A 23 -3.21 9.69 10.68
C ASP A 23 -4.22 10.85 10.73
N LEU A 24 -4.13 11.77 9.75
CA LEU A 24 -5.09 12.88 9.60
C LEU A 24 -6.51 12.41 9.28
N SER A 25 -6.67 11.20 8.76
CA SER A 25 -7.96 10.60 8.41
C SER A 25 -8.56 9.76 9.54
N GLU A 26 -8.07 9.90 10.78
CA GLU A 26 -8.47 9.11 11.96
C GLU A 26 -8.42 7.61 11.69
N ASP A 27 -7.36 7.15 11.04
CA ASP A 27 -7.20 5.74 10.73
C ASP A 27 -8.33 5.16 9.84
N ARG A 28 -8.90 5.95 8.93
CA ARG A 28 -9.92 5.47 7.96
C ARG A 28 -9.42 5.29 6.53
N LEU A 29 -8.13 5.51 6.27
CA LEU A 29 -7.52 5.44 4.94
C LEU A 29 -6.74 4.12 4.70
N ALA A 30 -7.29 3.09 4.07
CA ALA A 30 -6.52 1.89 3.75
C ALA A 30 -5.54 2.18 2.59
N ILE A 31 -4.27 1.75 2.73
CA ILE A 31 -3.21 1.95 1.74
C ILE A 31 -2.74 0.58 1.24
N PHE A 32 -2.76 0.37 -0.07
CA PHE A 32 -2.26 -0.86 -0.70
C PHE A 32 -1.17 -0.51 -1.71
N SER A 33 0.02 -1.11 -1.59
CA SER A 33 1.11 -0.93 -2.57
C SER A 33 1.18 -2.09 -3.56
N GLY A 34 1.43 -1.77 -4.84
CA GLY A 34 1.81 -2.74 -5.87
C GLY A 34 0.71 -3.68 -6.33
N GLN A 35 -0.55 -3.37 -6.03
CA GLN A 35 -1.71 -4.19 -6.37
C GLN A 35 -2.20 -3.95 -7.81
N ARG A 36 -2.78 -4.98 -8.41
CA ARG A 36 -3.45 -4.89 -9.69
C ARG A 36 -4.93 -4.57 -9.48
N LEU A 37 -5.43 -3.57 -10.21
CA LEU A 37 -6.81 -3.11 -10.12
C LEU A 37 -7.43 -3.16 -11.52
N ASP A 38 -8.28 -4.16 -11.73
CA ASP A 38 -8.98 -4.37 -12.99
C ASP A 38 -10.49 -4.20 -12.75
N ILE A 39 -10.98 -2.97 -12.79
CA ILE A 39 -12.39 -2.63 -12.50
C ILE A 39 -13.21 -2.52 -13.78
N ASP A 40 -12.69 -1.79 -14.77
CA ASP A 40 -13.44 -1.47 -15.98
C ASP A 40 -12.50 -1.38 -17.19
N SER A 41 -12.62 -2.36 -18.09
CA SER A 41 -11.84 -2.41 -19.34
C SER A 41 -12.23 -1.32 -20.33
N ALA A 42 -13.49 -0.90 -20.35
CA ALA A 42 -13.97 0.11 -21.28
C ALA A 42 -13.46 1.50 -20.92
N GLN A 43 -13.24 1.76 -19.63
CA GLN A 43 -12.62 3.00 -19.13
C GLN A 43 -11.09 2.91 -19.01
N GLY A 44 -10.48 1.77 -19.37
CA GLY A 44 -9.04 1.56 -19.23
C GLY A 44 -8.56 1.48 -17.78
N LEU A 45 -9.46 1.22 -16.82
CA LEU A 45 -9.17 1.02 -15.40
C LEU A 45 -8.72 -0.44 -15.15
N ILE A 46 -7.67 -0.83 -15.87
CA ILE A 46 -7.05 -2.16 -15.84
C ILE A 46 -5.54 -1.97 -15.78
N GLY A 47 -4.90 -2.54 -14.76
CA GLY A 47 -3.46 -2.52 -14.66
C GLY A 47 -2.92 -2.52 -13.23
N LYS A 48 -1.59 -2.43 -13.16
CA LYS A 48 -0.87 -2.37 -11.90
C LYS A 48 -0.84 -0.94 -11.39
N CYS A 49 -1.24 -0.75 -10.13
CA CYS A 49 -1.12 0.51 -9.42
C CYS A 49 0.08 0.45 -8.48
N ASP A 50 0.80 1.56 -8.36
CA ASP A 50 1.85 1.68 -7.33
C ASP A 50 1.23 1.83 -5.94
N PHE A 51 0.19 2.67 -5.82
CA PHE A 51 -0.58 2.82 -4.59
C PHE A 51 -2.07 2.86 -4.90
N ILE A 52 -2.87 2.22 -4.04
CA ILE A 52 -4.33 2.32 -4.02
C ILE A 52 -4.72 2.82 -2.62
N LEU A 53 -5.55 3.84 -2.60
CA LEU A 53 -6.08 4.44 -1.37
C LEU A 53 -7.59 4.17 -1.31
N ALA A 54 -8.07 3.67 -0.18
CA ALA A 54 -9.49 3.44 0.04
C ALA A 54 -9.93 4.06 1.36
N LEU A 55 -11.05 4.78 1.35
CA LEU A 55 -11.72 5.21 2.58
C LEU A 55 -12.52 4.03 3.13
N ALA A 56 -11.86 3.21 3.91
CA ALA A 56 -12.41 2.01 4.50
C ALA A 56 -11.73 1.78 5.86
N PRO A 57 -12.44 1.15 6.83
CA PRO A 57 -11.78 0.70 8.04
C PRO A 57 -10.58 -0.17 7.64
N PRO A 58 -9.41 0.01 8.30
CA PRO A 58 -8.26 -0.84 8.03
C PRO A 58 -8.70 -2.28 8.21
N LEU A 59 -8.35 -3.14 7.25
CA LEU A 59 -8.59 -4.57 7.41
C LEU A 59 -7.94 -4.96 8.75
N PRO A 60 -8.66 -5.71 9.61
CA PRO A 60 -8.10 -6.16 10.87
C PRO A 60 -6.77 -6.82 10.56
N ALA A 61 -5.71 -6.38 11.23
CA ALA A 61 -4.39 -6.95 11.03
C ALA A 61 -4.52 -8.46 11.20
N VAL A 62 -4.47 -9.21 10.09
CA VAL A 62 -4.39 -10.66 10.11
C VAL A 62 -2.98 -10.93 10.62
N ARG A 63 -2.83 -10.91 11.94
CA ARG A 63 -1.65 -11.43 12.58
C ARG A 63 -1.68 -12.90 12.24
N CYS A 64 -0.71 -13.36 11.46
CA CYS A 64 -0.46 -14.79 11.37
C CYS A 64 -0.28 -15.27 12.81
N ALA A 65 -1.22 -16.07 13.31
CA ALA A 65 -0.96 -16.84 14.51
C ALA A 65 0.25 -17.71 14.13
N ASN A 66 1.35 -17.53 14.85
CA ASN A 66 2.61 -18.27 14.79
C ASN A 66 3.74 -17.55 14.04
N ASN A 67 4.63 -16.93 14.82
CA ASN A 67 6.09 -16.90 14.64
C ASN A 67 6.67 -16.75 13.22
N CYS A 68 6.16 -15.84 12.38
CA CYS A 68 6.90 -15.40 11.19
C CYS A 68 7.72 -14.15 11.51
N SER A 69 8.97 -14.35 11.89
CA SER A 69 10.02 -13.33 11.85
C SER A 69 10.29 -12.94 10.40
N ALA A 70 9.67 -11.86 9.93
CA ALA A 70 10.07 -11.18 8.70
C ALA A 70 9.60 -9.72 8.71
N ILE A 71 10.27 -8.92 9.55
CA ILE A 71 10.53 -7.52 9.22
C ILE A 71 12.02 -7.31 9.51
N GLN A 72 12.84 -7.61 8.50
CA GLN A 72 14.07 -6.88 8.21
C GLN A 72 14.01 -6.51 6.73
#